data_AF-H5TP28-F1
#
_entry.id   AF-H5TP28-F1
#
_cell.length_a   1.000
_cell.length_b   1.000
_cell.length_c   1.000
_cell.angle_alpha   90.00
_cell.angle_beta   90.00
_cell.angle_gamma   90.00
#
_symmetry.space_group_name_H-M   'P 1'
#
loop_
_entity.id
_entity.type
_entity.pdbx_description
1 polymer ?
#
loop_
_entity_poly.entity_id
_entity_poly.type
_entity_poly.pdbx_seq_one_letter_code
_entity_poly.pdbx_strand_id
1 'polypeptide(L)'
;MGHGRSRADTYRGIDDIRTAATELFAVCHQLGLHVTKSLECEGKDTLVLSWTGGIRGRTNQFGTEIWTFRDGLIVRHQMYSYLDVRPSSSPVAALRLTAVSPRVVGALVRHRLARH
;
A
#
# COMPACT_ATOMS: atom_id res chain seq x y z
N MET A 1 5.95 -5.53 -26.30
CA MET A 1 6.27 -5.51 -24.86
C MET A 1 5.17 -4.74 -24.13
N GLY A 2 4.19 -5.46 -23.57
CA GLY A 2 3.03 -4.85 -22.90
C GLY A 2 3.40 -4.30 -21.53
N HIS A 3 3.20 -3.01 -21.33
CA HIS A 3 3.27 -2.38 -20.01
C HIS A 3 2.15 -2.97 -19.14
N GLY A 4 2.53 -3.81 -18.17
CA GLY A 4 1.62 -4.24 -17.12
C GLY A 4 1.25 -3.04 -16.25
N ARG A 5 0.20 -2.32 -16.64
CA ARG A 5 -0.47 -1.35 -15.76
C ARG A 5 -1.00 -2.13 -14.56
N SER A 6 -0.32 -2.02 -13.42
CA SER A 6 -1.01 -2.17 -12.14
C SER A 6 -2.11 -1.11 -12.14
N ARG A 7 -3.37 -1.54 -12.29
CA ARG A 7 -4.51 -0.64 -12.42
C ARG A 7 -4.81 -0.15 -11.00
N ALA A 8 -4.29 1.02 -10.65
CA ALA A 8 -4.65 1.67 -9.40
C ALA A 8 -6.15 1.96 -9.43
N ASP A 9 -6.87 1.52 -8.41
CA ASP A 9 -8.28 1.85 -8.26
C ASP A 9 -8.41 3.37 -8.17
N THR A 10 -9.27 3.93 -9.02
CA THR A 10 -9.46 5.38 -9.15
C THR A 10 -10.95 5.68 -9.16
N TYR A 11 -11.39 6.47 -8.20
CA TYR A 11 -12.77 6.90 -8.02
C TYR A 11 -12.88 8.42 -8.23
N ARG A 12 -13.95 8.90 -8.86
CA ARG A 12 -14.12 10.32 -9.20
C ARG A 12 -15.54 10.77 -8.89
N GLY A 13 -15.68 11.93 -8.24
CA GLY A 13 -16.98 12.44 -7.80
C GLY A 13 -17.36 11.91 -6.41
N ILE A 14 -18.17 12.68 -5.69
CA ILE A 14 -18.41 12.43 -4.26
C ILE A 14 -19.15 11.11 -3.99
N ASP A 15 -20.03 10.68 -4.90
CA ASP A 15 -20.83 9.47 -4.70
C ASP A 15 -19.99 8.18 -4.93
N ASP A 16 -19.15 8.16 -5.97
CA ASP A 16 -18.21 7.07 -6.21
C ASP A 16 -17.18 6.96 -5.07
N ILE A 17 -16.64 8.10 -4.63
CA ILE A 17 -15.69 8.17 -3.51
C ILE A 17 -16.36 7.67 -2.23
N ARG A 18 -17.60 8.10 -1.96
CA ARG A 18 -18.35 7.67 -0.77
C ARG A 18 -18.57 6.16 -0.80
N THR A 19 -19.04 5.62 -1.92
CA THR A 19 -19.29 4.18 -2.06
C THR A 19 -18.03 3.38 -1.81
N ALA A 20 -16.94 3.71 -2.53
CA ALA A 20 -15.66 3.01 -2.40
C ALA A 20 -15.05 3.14 -0.98
N ALA A 21 -15.14 4.32 -0.37
CA ALA A 21 -14.66 4.53 0.99
C ALA A 21 -15.48 3.71 1.99
N THR A 22 -16.81 3.71 1.88
CA THR A 22 -17.69 2.91 2.75
C THR A 22 -17.38 1.42 2.65
N GLU A 23 -17.20 0.89 1.45
CA GLU A 23 -16.82 -0.51 1.23
C GLU A 23 -15.46 -0.84 1.85
N LEU A 24 -14.43 -0.01 1.57
CA LEU A 24 -13.10 -0.20 2.12
C LEU A 24 -13.11 -0.17 3.65
N PHE A 25 -13.78 0.80 4.26
CA PHE A 25 -13.86 0.91 5.72
C PHE A 25 -14.65 -0.26 6.34
N ALA A 26 -15.74 -0.71 5.70
CA ALA A 26 -16.49 -1.88 6.15
C ALA A 26 -15.62 -3.14 6.15
N VAL A 27 -14.87 -3.39 5.07
CA VAL A 27 -13.95 -4.54 4.97
C VAL A 27 -12.82 -4.42 5.99
N CYS A 28 -12.17 -3.27 6.10
CA CYS A 28 -11.11 -3.02 7.07
C CYS A 28 -11.58 -3.25 8.50
N HIS A 29 -12.77 -2.76 8.85
CA HIS A 29 -13.38 -2.95 10.16
C HIS A 29 -13.68 -4.43 10.42
N GLN A 30 -14.33 -5.13 9.48
CA GLN A 30 -14.63 -6.55 9.60
C GLN A 30 -13.37 -7.42 9.77
N LEU A 31 -12.28 -7.05 9.10
CA LEU A 31 -11.00 -7.73 9.24
C LEU A 31 -10.23 -7.31 10.51
N GLY A 32 -10.64 -6.24 11.20
CA GLY A 32 -9.94 -5.72 12.37
C GLY A 32 -8.59 -5.10 12.01
N LEU A 33 -8.53 -4.36 10.90
CA LEU A 33 -7.37 -3.57 10.51
C LEU A 33 -7.18 -2.42 11.52
N HIS A 34 -6.00 -2.35 12.11
CA HIS A 34 -5.57 -1.22 12.93
C HIS A 34 -4.35 -0.58 12.27
N VAL A 35 -4.34 0.75 12.19
CA VAL A 35 -3.23 1.51 11.64
C VAL A 35 -2.87 2.68 12.55
N THR A 36 -1.58 2.94 12.66
CA THR A 36 -1.02 4.17 13.24
C THR A 36 -0.54 5.02 12.09
N LYS A 37 -0.96 6.29 12.04
CA LYS A 37 -0.56 7.26 11.03
C LYS A 37 0.37 8.30 11.64
N SER A 38 1.36 8.71 10.86
CA SER A 38 2.29 9.80 11.20
C SER A 38 2.24 10.85 10.11
N LEU A 39 2.21 12.12 10.49
CA LEU A 39 2.37 13.23 9.54
C LEU A 39 3.86 13.35 9.18
N GLU A 40 4.20 13.18 7.91
CA GLU A 40 5.58 13.23 7.42
C GLU A 40 5.93 14.60 6.84
N CYS A 41 4.96 15.21 6.14
CA CYS A 41 5.14 16.52 5.52
C CYS A 41 3.81 17.26 5.45
N GLU A 42 3.87 18.54 5.78
CA GLU A 42 2.79 19.50 5.60
C GLU A 42 3.26 20.58 4.63
N GLY A 43 2.51 20.73 3.54
CA GLY A 43 2.58 21.87 2.64
C GLY A 43 1.27 22.66 2.70
N LYS A 44 1.27 23.84 2.06
CA LYS A 44 0.12 24.78 2.09
C LYS A 44 -1.24 24.12 1.86
N ASP A 45 -1.33 23.26 0.83
CA ASP A 45 -2.58 22.61 0.42
C ASP A 45 -2.40 21.08 0.35
N THR A 46 -1.39 20.51 1.03
CA THR A 46 -1.08 19.08 0.91
C THR A 46 -0.54 18.52 2.21
N LEU A 47 -1.07 17.36 2.62
CA LEU A 47 -0.49 16.56 3.69
C LEU A 47 0.04 15.25 3.12
N VAL A 48 1.20 14.83 3.60
CA VAL A 48 1.76 13.51 3.35
C VAL A 48 1.84 12.77 4.68
N LEU A 49 1.22 11.60 4.74
CA LEU A 49 1.22 10.76 5.92
C LEU A 49 1.90 9.43 5.61
N SER A 50 2.67 8.91 6.56
CA SER A 50 2.99 7.49 6.59
C SER A 50 1.98 6.76 7.46
N TRP A 51 1.84 5.46 7.25
CA TRP A 51 1.10 4.62 8.17
C TRP A 51 1.75 3.26 8.29
N THR A 52 1.58 2.64 9.46
CA THR A 52 1.95 1.25 9.75
C THR A 52 0.80 0.57 10.44
N GLY A 53 0.62 -0.73 10.22
CA GLY A 53 -0.49 -1.45 10.82
C GLY A 53 -0.72 -2.82 10.24
N GLY A 54 -1.93 -3.34 10.44
CA GLY A 54 -2.35 -4.60 9.87
C GLY A 54 -3.54 -5.23 10.59
N ILE A 55 -3.87 -6.42 10.12
CA ILE A 55 -5.11 -7.13 10.43
C ILE A 55 -4.89 -8.04 11.64
N ARG A 56 -5.85 -8.06 12.57
CA ARG A 56 -5.83 -8.93 13.77
C ARG A 56 -4.53 -8.79 14.59
N GLY A 57 -4.14 -7.55 14.87
CA GLY A 57 -2.97 -7.23 15.70
C GLY A 57 -1.61 -7.43 15.03
N ARG A 58 -1.56 -7.75 13.74
CA ARG A 58 -0.31 -7.79 12.99
C ARG A 58 0.10 -6.38 12.57
N THR A 59 1.39 -6.08 12.61
CA THR A 59 1.96 -4.81 12.11
C THR A 59 2.87 -5.10 10.92
N ASN A 60 2.28 -5.63 9.84
CA ASN A 60 3.00 -6.09 8.66
C ASN A 60 2.48 -5.41 7.38
N GLN A 61 1.85 -4.25 7.51
CA GLN A 61 1.44 -3.39 6.43
C GLN A 61 1.94 -1.98 6.74
N PHE A 62 2.34 -1.27 5.71
CA PHE A 62 2.72 0.12 5.83
C PHE A 62 2.45 0.83 4.51
N GLY A 63 2.44 2.14 4.54
CA GLY A 63 2.13 2.89 3.34
C GLY A 63 2.29 4.38 3.50
N THR A 64 1.94 5.07 2.43
CA THR A 64 1.94 6.52 2.36
C THR A 64 0.61 6.98 1.81
N GLU A 65 0.06 8.04 2.41
CA GLU A 65 -1.10 8.74 1.90
C GLU A 65 -0.72 10.17 1.55
N ILE A 66 -1.30 10.69 0.46
CA ILE A 66 -1.13 12.07 0.01
C ILE A 66 -2.52 12.66 -0.14
N TRP A 67 -2.78 13.72 0.62
CA TRP A 67 -4.06 14.39 0.67
C TRP A 67 -3.87 15.80 0.13
N THR A 68 -4.59 16.17 -0.93
CA THR A 68 -4.60 17.53 -1.48
C THR A 68 -5.89 18.22 -1.09
N PHE A 69 -5.76 19.46 -0.62
CA PHE A 69 -6.86 20.26 -0.09
C PHE A 69 -7.22 21.43 -0.99
N ARG A 70 -8.47 21.87 -0.89
CA ARG A 70 -8.95 23.15 -1.38
C ARG A 70 -10.08 23.60 -0.46
N ASP A 71 -10.02 24.83 0.03
CA ASP A 71 -11.05 25.40 0.92
C ASP A 71 -11.36 24.52 2.14
N GLY A 72 -10.33 23.90 2.73
CA GLY A 72 -10.45 22.99 3.87
C GLY A 72 -10.99 21.60 3.54
N LEU A 73 -11.30 21.31 2.27
CA LEU A 73 -11.83 20.02 1.82
C LEU A 73 -10.76 19.19 1.10
N ILE A 74 -10.77 17.88 1.29
CA ILE A 74 -9.92 16.96 0.52
C ILE A 74 -10.48 16.84 -0.90
N VAL A 75 -9.74 17.35 -1.88
CA VAL A 75 -10.11 17.27 -3.31
C VAL A 75 -9.40 16.14 -4.04
N ARG A 76 -8.35 15.58 -3.44
CA ARG A 76 -7.66 14.39 -3.95
C ARG A 76 -7.06 13.60 -2.79
N HIS A 77 -7.30 12.30 -2.82
CA HIS A 77 -6.67 11.32 -1.93
C HIS A 77 -5.90 10.32 -2.78
N GLN A 78 -4.65 10.03 -2.42
CA GLN A 78 -3.86 8.97 -3.01
C GLN A 78 -3.25 8.14 -1.90
N MET A 79 -3.38 6.82 -1.99
CA MET A 79 -2.83 5.89 -1.02
C MET A 79 -1.97 4.84 -1.71
N TYR A 80 -0.77 4.66 -1.20
CA TYR A 80 0.13 3.58 -1.56
C TYR A 80 0.22 2.65 -0.36
N SER A 81 -0.24 1.42 -0.53
CA SER A 81 -0.22 0.39 0.52
C SER A 81 0.77 -0.69 0.16
N TYR A 82 1.65 -1.03 1.10
CA TYR A 82 2.61 -2.10 0.98
C TYR A 82 2.33 -3.14 2.06
N LEU A 83 2.28 -4.39 1.65
CA LEU A 83 2.27 -5.52 2.58
C LEU A 83 3.73 -5.87 2.85
N ASP A 84 4.19 -5.75 4.10
CA ASP A 84 5.42 -6.38 4.53
C ASP A 84 5.22 -7.91 4.44
N VAL A 85 5.83 -8.48 3.39
CA VAL A 85 5.73 -9.90 3.06
C VAL A 85 6.77 -10.68 3.86
N ARG A 86 6.92 -10.43 5.17
CA ARG A 86 7.95 -11.06 6.03
C ARG A 86 9.38 -10.76 5.55
N PRO A 87 10.39 -10.89 6.44
CA PRO A 87 11.78 -10.79 6.02
C PRO A 87 12.08 -11.78 4.89
N SER A 88 12.96 -11.38 3.95
CA SER A 88 13.36 -12.19 2.78
C SER A 88 14.02 -13.53 3.13
N SER A 89 14.34 -13.75 4.41
CA SER A 89 14.78 -15.03 4.98
C SER A 89 13.63 -16.01 5.26
N SER A 90 12.38 -15.58 5.17
CA SER A 90 11.22 -16.45 5.39
C SER A 90 10.96 -17.32 4.15
N PRO A 91 10.95 -18.67 4.28
CA PRO A 91 10.67 -19.57 3.17
C PRO A 91 9.30 -19.31 2.51
N VAL A 92 8.31 -18.93 3.31
CA VAL A 92 6.94 -18.62 2.85
C VAL A 92 6.89 -17.31 2.04
N ALA A 93 7.74 -16.33 2.39
CA ALA A 93 7.86 -15.08 1.64
C ALA A 93 8.50 -15.31 0.28
N ALA A 94 9.56 -16.12 0.23
CA ALA A 94 10.20 -16.53 -1.02
C ALA A 94 9.22 -17.26 -1.94
N LEU A 95 8.40 -18.16 -1.38
CA LEU A 95 7.39 -18.90 -2.15
C LEU A 95 6.31 -17.97 -2.73
N ARG A 96 5.79 -17.03 -1.94
CA ARG A 96 4.84 -16.00 -2.43
C ARG A 96 5.45 -15.07 -3.47
N LEU A 97 6.67 -14.60 -3.24
CA LEU A 97 7.37 -13.71 -4.19
C LEU A 97 7.62 -14.43 -5.51
N THR A 98 7.91 -15.74 -5.48
CA THR A 98 8.04 -16.57 -6.68
C THR A 98 6.73 -16.66 -7.45
N ALA A 99 5.60 -16.79 -6.75
CA ALA A 99 4.27 -16.84 -7.37
C ALA A 99 3.84 -15.49 -7.99
N VAL A 100 4.15 -14.38 -7.33
CA VAL A 100 3.69 -13.04 -7.76
C VAL A 100 4.66 -12.36 -8.74
N SER A 101 5.96 -12.61 -8.62
CA SER A 101 7.00 -11.97 -9.45
C SER A 101 8.24 -12.85 -9.64
N PRO A 102 8.14 -13.91 -10.47
CA PRO A 102 9.23 -14.88 -10.66
C PRO A 102 10.50 -14.25 -11.25
N ARG A 103 10.36 -13.19 -12.06
CA ARG A 103 11.50 -12.46 -12.63
C ARG A 103 12.34 -11.75 -11.57
N VAL A 104 11.70 -11.17 -10.55
CA VAL A 104 12.39 -10.51 -9.44
C VAL A 104 13.17 -11.54 -8.62
N VAL A 105 12.57 -12.71 -8.36
CA VAL A 105 13.26 -13.82 -7.69
C VAL A 105 14.48 -14.28 -8.48
N GLY A 106 14.34 -14.51 -9.79
CA GLY A 106 15.46 -14.91 -10.64
C GLY A 106 16.59 -13.87 -10.72
N ALA A 107 16.27 -12.58 -10.66
CA ALA A 107 17.28 -11.53 -10.57
C ALA A 107 18.01 -11.54 -9.21
N LEU A 108 17.26 -11.69 -8.10
CA LEU A 108 17.83 -11.79 -6.75
C LEU A 108 18.73 -13.01 -6.58
N VAL A 109 18.33 -14.17 -7.11
CA VAL A 109 19.13 -15.40 -7.06
C VAL A 109 20.43 -15.23 -7.85
N ARG A 110 20.36 -14.70 -9.08
CA ARG A 110 21.57 -14.40 -9.87
C ARG A 110 22.51 -13.44 -9.16
N HIS A 111 21.98 -12.40 -8.53
CA HIS A 111 22.79 -11.44 -7.77
C HIS A 111 23.49 -12.07 -6.55
N ARG A 112 22.81 -12.98 -5.84
CA ARG A 112 23.39 -13.71 -4.70
C ARG A 112 24.47 -14.68 -5.14
N LEU A 113 24.27 -15.39 -6.25
CA LEU A 113 25.26 -16.31 -6.82
C LEU A 113 26.49 -15.59 -7.39
N ALA A 114 26.34 -14.34 -7.84
CA ALA A 114 27.46 -13.53 -8.32
C ALA A 114 28.28 -12.85 -7.20
N ARG A 115 27.81 -12.90 -5.94
CA ARG A 115 28.49 -12.31 -4.77
C ARG A 115 29.12 -13.37 -3.84
N HIS A 116 29.03 -14.65 -4.20
CA HIS A 116 29.76 -15.77 -3.61
C HIS A 116 30.74 -16.31 -4.65
#